data_AF-A0AAJ2U627-F1
#
_entry.id   AF-A0AAJ2U627-F1
#
_cell.length_a   1.000
_cell.length_b   1.000
_cell.length_c   1.000
_cell.angle_alpha   90.00
_cell.angle_beta   90.00
_cell.angle_gamma   90.00
#
_symmetry.space_group_name_H-M   'P 1'
#
loop_
_entity.id
_entity.type
_entity.pdbx_description
1 polymer ?
#
loop_
_entity_poly.entity_id
_entity_poly.type
_entity_poly.pdbx_seq_one_letter_code
_entity_poly.pdbx_strand_id
1 'polypeptide(L)' 'MTRDQDLPKALVIEAWADQVAATFNVLPMDAATFRVWAQLMHRQSDTVYEDAMIAATALVHKLTVVTRNTRDFERFQV' A
#
# COMPACT_ATOMS: atom_id res chain seq x y z
N MET A 1 -4.75 -16.54 -11.48
CA MET A 1 -3.60 -17.44 -11.74
C MET A 1 -3.43 -18.47 -10.62
N THR A 2 -3.03 -18.14 -9.38
CA THR A 2 -2.92 -19.17 -8.32
C THR A 2 -4.25 -19.81 -7.93
N ARG A 3 -5.33 -19.02 -7.80
CA ARG A 3 -6.67 -19.52 -7.46
C ARG A 3 -7.22 -20.52 -8.49
N ASP A 4 -6.93 -20.30 -9.77
CA ASP A 4 -7.41 -21.13 -10.88
C ASP A 4 -6.54 -22.38 -11.11
N GLN A 5 -5.30 -22.38 -10.61
CA GLN A 5 -4.31 -23.44 -10.83
C GLN A 5 -4.14 -24.36 -9.61
N ASP A 6 -4.27 -23.81 -8.40
CA ASP A 6 -4.04 -24.52 -7.13
C ASP A 6 -4.96 -23.94 -6.05
N LEU A 7 -6.20 -24.45 -6.03
CA LEU A 7 -7.24 -24.01 -5.10
C LEU A 7 -6.84 -24.22 -3.63
N PRO A 8 -6.29 -25.38 -3.20
CA PRO A 8 -5.84 -25.56 -1.83
C PRO A 8 -4.83 -24.49 -1.39
N LYS A 9 -3.84 -24.17 -2.23
CA LYS A 9 -2.86 -23.14 -1.92
C LYS A 9 -3.47 -21.74 -1.84
N ALA A 10 -4.40 -21.42 -2.74
CA ALA A 10 -5.10 -20.14 -2.72
C ALA A 10 -5.88 -19.94 -1.41
N LEU A 11 -6.59 -20.97 -0.94
CA LEU A 11 -7.32 -20.93 0.34
C LEU A 11 -6.40 -20.68 1.53
N VAL A 12 -5.20 -21.27 1.54
CA VAL A 12 -4.21 -21.03 2.61
C VAL A 12 -3.73 -19.58 2.59
N ILE A 13 -3.47 -19.01 1.41
CA ILE A 13 -3.04 -17.60 1.29
C ILE A 13 -4.16 -16.65 1.71
N GLU A 14 -5.40 -16.93 1.35
CA GLU A 14 -6.57 -16.14 1.74
C GLU A 14 -6.78 -16.14 3.25
N ALA A 15 -6.79 -17.33 3.88
CA ALA A 15 -6.93 -17.45 5.32
C ALA A 15 -5.80 -16.71 6.08
N TRP A 16 -4.58 -16.76 5.55
CA TRP A 16 -3.46 -15.99 6.11
C TRP A 16 -3.65 -14.49 5.94
N ALA A 17 -4.10 -14.02 4.77
CA ALA A 17 -4.34 -12.60 4.51
C ALA A 17 -5.45 -12.04 5.43
N ASP A 18 -6.54 -12.79 5.62
CA ASP A 18 -7.62 -12.43 6.53
C ASP A 18 -7.13 -12.32 7.98
N GLN A 19 -6.29 -13.27 8.41
CA GLN A 19 -5.69 -13.22 9.75
C GLN A 19 -4.80 -11.99 9.94
N VAL A 20 -4.00 -11.63 8.93
CA VAL A 20 -3.16 -10.42 8.98
C VAL A 20 -4.04 -9.16 9.08
N ALA A 21 -5.09 -9.06 8.25
CA ALA A 21 -6.02 -7.94 8.27
C ALA A 21 -6.77 -7.81 9.60
N ALA A 22 -7.10 -8.93 10.25
CA ALA A 22 -7.74 -8.93 11.57
C ALA A 22 -6.78 -8.57 12.73
N THR A 23 -5.47 -8.74 12.54
CA THR A 23 -4.45 -8.54 13.58
C THR A 23 -3.96 -7.10 13.65
N PHE A 24 -3.90 -6.40 12.51
CA PHE A 24 -3.34 -5.05 12.42
C PHE A 24 -4.39 -4.00 12.07
N ASN A 25 -4.09 -2.74 12.37
CA ASN A 25 -4.92 -1.62 11.95
C ASN A 25 -4.78 -1.40 10.44
N VAL A 26 -5.88 -1.59 9.71
CA VAL A 26 -5.96 -1.31 8.26
C VAL A 26 -6.51 0.10 8.07
N LEU A 27 -5.65 1.01 7.60
CA LEU A 27 -6.04 2.40 7.34
C LEU A 27 -6.76 2.50 5.99
N PRO A 28 -7.94 3.15 5.93
CA PRO A 28 -8.64 3.34 4.68
C PRO A 28 -7.92 4.36 3.81
N MET A 29 -7.91 4.11 2.51
CA MET A 29 -7.48 5.10 1.52
C MET A 29 -8.63 6.08 1.27
N ASP A 30 -8.73 7.11 2.12
CA ASP A 30 -9.86 8.05 2.12
C ASP A 30 -9.64 9.27 1.23
N ALA A 31 -10.64 10.16 1.18
CA ALA A 31 -10.60 11.36 0.33
C ALA A 31 -9.44 12.32 0.69
N ALA A 32 -9.06 12.40 1.97
CA ALA A 32 -7.93 13.24 2.39
C ALA A 32 -6.61 12.64 1.88
N THR A 33 -6.49 11.32 2.00
CA THR A 33 -5.32 10.58 1.54
C THR A 33 -5.19 10.64 0.03
N PHE A 34 -6.30 10.53 -0.72
CA PHE A 34 -6.28 10.62 -2.19
C PHE A 34 -5.88 12.02 -2.69
N ARG A 35 -6.20 13.09 -1.94
CA ARG A 35 -5.74 14.45 -2.27
C ARG A 35 -4.22 14.57 -2.16
N VAL A 36 -3.62 14.05 -1.09
CA VAL A 36 -2.16 14.03 -0.92
C VAL A 36 -1.52 13.16 -1.99
N TRP A 37 -2.07 11.97 -2.24
CA TRP A 37 -1.63 11.09 -3.31
C TRP A 37 -1.60 11.79 -4.68
N ALA A 38 -2.66 12.52 -5.04
CA ALA A 38 -2.72 13.26 -6.31
C ALA A 38 -1.64 14.36 -6.40
N GLN A 39 -1.28 14.99 -5.28
CA GLN A 39 -0.17 15.94 -5.22
C GLN A 39 1.18 15.25 -5.42
N LEU A 40 1.40 14.11 -4.76
CA LEU A 40 2.63 13.31 -4.91
C LEU A 40 2.81 12.81 -6.35
N MET A 41 1.73 12.38 -6.99
CA MET A 41 1.75 11.85 -8.35
C MET A 41 1.88 12.92 -9.44
N HIS A 42 1.82 14.21 -9.09
CA HIS A 42 2.02 15.27 -10.07
C HIS A 42 3.41 15.15 -10.72
N ARG A 43 3.44 14.87 -12.03
CA ARG A 43 4.65 14.63 -12.85
C ARG A 43 5.45 13.37 -12.48
N GLN A 44 4.83 12.41 -11.78
CA GLN A 44 5.40 11.09 -11.58
C GLN A 44 4.97 10.11 -12.67
N SER A 45 5.73 9.03 -12.82
CA SER A 45 5.34 7.90 -13.66
C SER A 45 4.36 7.00 -12.91
N ASP A 46 3.48 6.31 -13.64
CA ASP A 46 2.57 5.30 -13.09
C ASP A 46 3.29 4.12 -12.41
N THR A 47 4.60 3.98 -12.59
CA THR A 47 5.43 2.94 -11.96
C THR A 47 5.49 3.01 -10.42
N VAL A 48 5.10 4.14 -9.84
CA VAL A 48 5.09 4.36 -8.37
C VAL A 48 3.70 4.63 -7.81
N TYR A 49 2.65 4.23 -8.55
CA TYR A 49 1.27 4.54 -8.22
C TYR A 49 0.88 4.02 -6.82
N GLU A 50 1.15 2.74 -6.54
CA GLU A 50 0.86 2.09 -5.26
C GLU A 50 1.75 2.59 -4.13
N ASP A 51 3.04 2.80 -4.40
CA ASP A 51 3.98 3.35 -3.41
C ASP A 51 3.58 4.77 -2.99
N ALA A 52 3.11 5.59 -3.93
CA ALA A 52 2.56 6.91 -3.63
C ALA A 52 1.31 6.83 -2.74
N MET A 53 0.48 5.78 -2.86
CA MET A 53 -0.71 5.61 -1.99
C MET A 53 -0.28 5.31 -0.56
N ILE A 54 0.74 4.46 -0.38
CA ILE A 54 1.33 4.16 0.93
C ILE A 54 1.96 5.43 1.52
N ALA A 55 2.74 6.17 0.73
CA ALA A 55 3.38 7.42 1.17
C ALA A 55 2.34 8.48 1.58
N ALA A 56 1.29 8.67 0.79
CA ALA A 56 0.21 9.60 1.12
C ALA A 56 -0.50 9.23 2.42
N THR A 57 -0.76 7.93 2.63
CA THR A 57 -1.36 7.42 3.89
C THR A 57 -0.47 7.74 5.08
N ALA A 58 0.83 7.47 4.97
CA ALA A 58 1.79 7.78 6.01
C ALA A 58 1.84 9.28 6.34
N LEU A 59 1.88 10.15 5.31
CA LEU A 59 1.91 11.60 5.49
C LEU A 59 0.66 12.15 6.19
N VAL A 60 -0.54 11.73 5.75
CA VAL A 60 -1.81 12.18 6.36
C VAL A 60 -1.89 11.77 7.83
N HIS A 61 -1.46 10.56 8.16
CA HIS A 61 -1.52 10.02 9.52
C HIS A 61 -0.27 10.29 10.37
N LYS A 62 0.73 11.00 9.83
CA LYS A 62 2.02 11.28 10.49
C LYS A 62 2.75 10.02 10.96
N LEU A 63 2.77 9.00 10.11
CA LEU A 63 3.43 7.72 10.34
C LEU A 63 4.73 7.63 9.53
N THR A 64 5.60 6.69 9.91
CA THR A 64 6.83 6.35 9.17
C THR A 64 6.60 5.11 8.33
N VAL A 65 7.01 5.13 7.06
CA VAL A 65 6.97 3.96 6.19
C VAL A 65 8.12 3.02 6.54
N VAL A 66 7.80 1.77 6.89
CA VAL A 66 8.80 0.71 7.10
C VAL A 66 8.81 -0.17 5.85
N THR A 67 9.84 -0.04 5.02
CA THR A 67 9.96 -0.78 3.76
C THR A 67 11.40 -1.24 3.51
N ARG A 68 11.53 -2.33 2.75
CA ARG A 68 12.83 -2.73 2.18
C ARG A 68 13.18 -1.91 0.92
N ASN A 69 12.17 -1.39 0.22
CA ASN A 69 12.34 -0.62 -1.01
C ASN A 69 12.40 0.89 -0.70
N THR A 70 13.48 1.36 -0.08
CA THR A 70 13.59 2.78 0.29
C THR A 70 13.65 3.70 -0.93
N ARG A 71 14.28 3.24 -2.02
CA ARG A 71 14.54 4.02 -3.23
C ARG A 71 13.27 4.62 -3.85
N ASP A 72 12.17 3.88 -3.88
CA ASP A 72 10.94 4.40 -4.48
C ASP A 72 10.20 5.40 -3.59
N PHE A 73 10.47 5.38 -2.27
CA PHE A 73 9.88 6.29 -1.30
C PHE A 73 10.69 7.57 -1.08
N GLU A 74 12.00 7.58 -1.41
CA GLU A 74 12.87 8.77 -1.33
C GLU A 74 12.29 9.98 -2.10
N ARG A 75 11.57 9.74 -3.19
CA ARG A 75 10.93 10.79 -4.01
C ARG A 75 9.73 11.47 -3.33
N PHE A 76 9.18 10.87 -2.26
CA PHE A 76 7.99 11.36 -1.55
C PHE A 76 8.31 11.95 -0.17
N GLN A 77 9.59 11.96 0.23
CA GLN A 77 10.05 12.50 1.52
C GLN A 77 9.37 11.85 2.74
N VAL A 78 9.15 10.53 2.68
CA VAL A 78 8.57 9.70 3.74
C VAL A 78 9.53 8.64 4.25
#